data_AF-A0A959NDU5-F1
#
_entry.id   AF-A0A959NDU5-F1
#
_cell.length_a   1.000
_cell.length_b   1.000
_cell.length_c   1.000
_cell.angle_alpha   90.00
_cell.angle_beta   90.00
_cell.angle_gamma   90.00
#
_symmetry.space_group_name_H-M   'P 1'
#
loop_
_entity.id
_entity.type
_entity.pdbx_description
1 polymer ?
#
loop_
_entity_poly.entity_id
_entity_poly.type
_entity_poly.pdbx_seq_one_letter_code
_entity_poly.pdbx_strand_id
1 'polypeptide(L)' 'MKTIILLTALFFSVPVLCQTKTVQAVKIAKAPKMDGLLNDEAWMNITPATHFIQNYPDVGQPASQKTEVKVV' A
#
# COMPACT_ATOMS: atom_id res chain seq x y z
N MET A 1 3.27 39.83 -0.84
CA MET A 1 3.73 38.99 -1.97
C MET A 1 4.23 37.61 -1.53
N LYS A 2 5.14 37.51 -0.53
CA LYS A 2 5.59 36.21 0.02
C LYS A 2 4.46 35.29 0.51
N THR A 3 3.45 35.85 1.19
CA THR A 3 2.31 35.08 1.73
C THR A 3 1.42 34.48 0.64
N ILE A 4 1.27 35.16 -0.49
CA ILE A 4 0.48 34.69 -1.65
C ILE A 4 1.21 33.53 -2.34
N ILE A 5 2.54 33.60 -2.44
CA ILE A 5 3.38 32.53 -3.00
C ILE A 5 3.35 31.27 -2.11
N LEU A 6 3.31 31.44 -0.79
CA LEU A 6 3.17 30.32 0.15
C LEU A 6 1.81 29.63 0.02
N LEU A 7 0.74 30.42 -0.18
CA LEU A 7 -0.61 29.90 -0.32
C LEU A 7 -0.80 29.12 -1.63
N THR A 8 -0.24 29.60 -2.74
CA THR A 8 -0.30 28.91 -4.04
C THR A 8 0.53 27.62 -4.06
N ALA A 9 1.69 27.60 -3.38
CA ALA A 9 2.49 26.38 -3.24
C ALA A 9 1.77 25.28 -2.43
N LEU A 10 0.97 25.67 -1.42
CA LEU A 10 0.22 24.72 -0.60
C LEU A 10 -0.89 24.00 -1.40
N PHE A 11 -1.60 24.71 -2.28
CA PHE A 11 -2.64 24.13 -3.13
C PHE A 11 -2.11 23.12 -4.15
N PHE A 12 -0.86 23.28 -4.62
CA PHE A 12 -0.26 22.36 -5.59
C PHE A 12 0.09 20.98 -4.98
N SER A 13 0.16 20.88 -3.64
CA SER A 13 0.54 19.64 -2.95
C SER A 13 -0.61 18.65 -2.70
N VAL A 14 -1.87 19.11 -2.77
CA VAL A 14 -3.06 18.27 -2.53
C VAL A 14 -3.20 17.06 -3.49
N PRO A 15 -2.96 17.17 -4.82
CA PRO A 15 -3.10 16.01 -5.71
C PRO A 15 -2.09 14.89 -5.44
N VAL A 16 -0.95 15.18 -4.78
CA VAL A 16 0.04 14.16 -4.41
C VAL A 16 -0.52 13.17 -3.38
N LEU A 17 -1.45 13.60 -2.53
CA LEU A 17 -2.05 12.75 -1.48
C LEU A 17 -3.24 11.93 -1.99
N CYS A 18 -3.76 12.21 -3.19
CA CYS A 18 -4.94 11.55 -3.77
C CYS A 18 -4.58 10.44 -4.77
N GLN A 19 -3.34 9.93 -4.72
CA GLN A 19 -2.91 8.87 -5.63
C GLN A 19 -3.56 7.53 -5.29
N THR A 20 -3.99 6.80 -6.32
CA THR A 20 -4.47 5.43 -6.17
C THR A 20 -3.38 4.55 -5.56
N LYS A 21 -3.69 3.82 -4.48
CA LYS A 21 -2.74 2.88 -3.88
C LYS A 21 -2.43 1.77 -4.89
N THR A 22 -1.16 1.60 -5.23
CA THR A 22 -0.66 0.55 -6.12
C THR A 22 0.25 -0.40 -5.35
N VAL A 23 0.34 -1.64 -5.84
CA VAL A 23 1.29 -2.65 -5.35
C VAL A 23 2.04 -3.22 -6.56
N GLN A 24 3.35 -3.37 -6.43
CA GLN A 24 4.17 -3.99 -7.46
C GLN A 24 4.21 -5.50 -7.25
N ALA A 25 3.83 -6.27 -8.29
CA ALA A 25 4.07 -7.70 -8.31
C ALA A 25 5.53 -7.97 -8.75
N VAL A 26 6.24 -8.81 -8.00
CA VAL A 26 7.66 -9.12 -8.26
C VAL A 26 7.79 -10.49 -8.89
N LYS A 27 8.14 -10.54 -10.18
CA LYS A 27 8.29 -11.80 -10.91
C LYS A 27 9.29 -12.75 -10.23
N ILE A 28 8.86 -13.98 -9.98
CA ILE A 28 9.67 -15.06 -9.40
C ILE A 28 10.04 -16.14 -10.43
N ALA A 29 11.17 -16.81 -10.21
CA ALA A 29 11.64 -17.91 -11.05
C ALA A 29 11.07 -19.27 -10.62
N LYS A 30 10.78 -19.44 -9.33
CA LYS A 30 10.27 -20.69 -8.74
C LYS A 30 9.02 -20.38 -7.92
N ALA A 31 7.95 -21.11 -8.18
CA ALA A 31 6.69 -20.95 -7.46
C ALA A 31 6.83 -21.36 -5.96
N PRO A 32 6.18 -20.64 -5.03
CA PRO A 32 6.09 -21.06 -3.63
C PRO A 32 5.16 -22.26 -3.47
N LYS A 33 5.26 -22.92 -2.32
CA LYS A 33 4.33 -23.98 -1.92
C LYS A 33 3.03 -23.36 -1.42
N MET A 34 1.91 -24.01 -1.75
CA MET A 34 0.58 -23.61 -1.31
C MET A 34 0.16 -24.39 -0.06
N ASP A 35 0.98 -24.32 1.00
CA ASP A 35 0.78 -25.03 2.27
C ASP A 35 0.40 -24.10 3.44
N GLY A 36 0.30 -22.79 3.19
CA GLY A 36 -0.01 -21.78 4.19
C GLY A 36 1.19 -21.27 4.98
N LEU A 37 2.41 -21.75 4.68
CA LEU A 37 3.64 -21.26 5.29
C LEU A 37 4.32 -20.23 4.38
N LEU A 38 4.66 -19.06 4.92
CA LEU A 38 5.33 -17.98 4.18
C LEU A 38 6.85 -18.01 4.36
N ASN A 39 7.45 -19.20 4.27
CA ASN A 39 8.89 -19.42 4.51
C ASN A 39 9.71 -19.70 3.25
N ASP A 40 9.08 -19.78 2.08
CA ASP A 40 9.79 -19.89 0.81
C ASP A 40 10.56 -18.61 0.45
N GLU A 41 11.68 -18.77 -0.27
CA GLU A 41 12.52 -17.66 -0.75
C GLU A 41 11.75 -16.61 -1.56
N ALA A 42 10.69 -17.03 -2.27
CA ALA A 42 9.79 -16.15 -3.01
C ALA A 42 9.22 -15.00 -2.16
N TRP A 43 9.10 -15.18 -0.83
CA TRP A 43 8.48 -14.21 0.07
C TRP A 43 9.45 -13.28 0.82
N MET A 44 10.76 -13.58 0.82
CA MET A 44 11.73 -12.97 1.73
C MET A 44 11.98 -11.48 1.46
N ASN A 45 11.90 -11.04 0.19
CA ASN A 45 12.23 -9.67 -0.23
C ASN A 45 11.05 -8.92 -0.87
N ILE A 46 9.83 -9.28 -0.48
CA ILE A 46 8.62 -8.68 -1.03
C ILE A 46 8.07 -7.65 -0.05
N THR A 47 8.03 -6.40 -0.49
CA THR A 47 7.42 -5.31 0.28
C THR A 47 5.93 -5.61 0.49
N PRO A 48 5.45 -5.73 1.73
CA PRO A 48 4.05 -6.00 1.98
C PRO A 48 3.21 -4.75 1.69
N ALA A 49 2.08 -4.95 1.02
CA ALA A 49 0.99 -4.01 1.06
C ALA A 49 0.38 -4.00 2.46
N THR A 50 0.18 -2.79 2.99
CA THR A 50 -0.28 -2.53 4.36
C THR A 50 -1.27 -1.38 4.38
N HIS A 51 -1.80 -1.07 5.56
CA HIS A 51 -2.74 0.04 5.79
C HIS A 51 -4.00 -0.11 4.91
N PHE A 52 -4.61 -1.29 5.00
CA PHE A 52 -5.90 -1.56 4.38
C PHE A 52 -7.00 -0.78 5.10
N ILE A 53 -8.06 -0.47 4.34
CA ILE A 53 -9.29 0.11 4.86
C ILE A 53 -10.40 -0.93 4.86
N GLN A 54 -11.38 -0.75 5.73
CA GLN A 54 -12.56 -1.60 5.80
C GLN A 54 -13.55 -1.20 4.71
N ASN A 55 -14.13 -2.19 4.03
CA ASN A 55 -15.26 -1.97 3.12
C ASN A 55 -16.61 -2.10 3.83
N TYR A 56 -16.64 -2.79 4.98
CA TYR A 56 -17.81 -3.01 5.84
C TYR A 56 -17.29 -3.51 7.22
N PRO A 57 -17.99 -3.24 8.35
CA PRO A 57 -19.16 -2.37 8.49
C PRO A 57 -18.80 -0.88 8.42
N ASP A 58 -17.61 -0.51 8.90
CA ASP A 58 -17.18 0.87 9.02
C ASP A 58 -16.38 1.30 7.79
N VAL A 59 -17.09 1.60 6.71
CA VAL A 59 -16.50 1.91 5.39
C VAL A 59 -15.43 3.00 5.49
N GLY A 60 -14.27 2.75 4.91
CA GLY A 60 -13.16 3.72 4.81
C GLY A 60 -12.30 3.85 6.07
N GLN A 61 -12.72 3.26 7.20
CA GLN A 61 -11.88 3.24 8.41
C GLN A 61 -10.67 2.31 8.24
N PRO A 62 -9.58 2.50 9.00
CA PRO A 62 -8.48 1.55 9.03
C PRO A 62 -8.98 0.13 9.35
N ALA A 63 -8.35 -0.89 8.75
CA ALA A 63 -8.68 -2.28 9.03
C ALA A 63 -8.60 -2.56 10.54
N SER A 64 -9.67 -3.15 11.09
CA SER A 64 -9.73 -3.56 12.50
C SER A 64 -8.74 -4.68 12.84
N GLN A 65 -8.27 -5.39 11.82
CA GLN A 65 -7.22 -6.40 11.91
C GLN A 65 -5.98 -5.94 11.16
N LYS A 66 -4.80 -6.19 11.74
CA LYS A 66 -3.54 -5.93 11.05
C LYS A 66 -3.38 -6.94 9.92
N THR A 67 -3.44 -6.45 8.68
CA THR A 67 -3.32 -7.26 7.47
C THR A 67 -2.11 -6.84 6.65
N GLU A 68 -1.34 -7.82 6.19
CA GLU A 68 -0.21 -7.66 5.29
C GLU A 68 -0.43 -8.57 4.07
N VAL A 69 -0.23 -8.05 2.85
CA VAL A 69 -0.36 -8.82 1.60
C VAL A 69 0.92 -8.67 0.78
N LYS A 70 1.50 -9.79 0.34
CA LYS A 70 2.65 -9.84 -0.56
C LYS A 70 2.21 -10.36 -1.93
N VAL A 71 2.75 -9.79 -3.01
CA VAL A 71 2.43 -10.18 -4.39
C VAL A 71 3.74 -10.49 -5.13
N VAL A 72 3.80 -11.68 -5.71
CA VAL A 72 4.94 -12.25 -6.48
C VAL A 72 4.47 -12.76 -7.83
#